data_AF-A0A180GNR9-F1
#
_entry.id   AF-A0A180GNR9-F1
#
_cell.length_a   1.000
_cell.length_b   1.000
_cell.length_c   1.000
_cell.angle_alpha   90.00
_cell.angle_beta   90.00
_cell.angle_gamma   90.00
#
_symmetry.space_group_name_H-M   'P 1'
#
loop_
_entity.id
_entity.type
_entity.pdbx_description
1 polymer ?
#
loop_
_entity_poly.entity_id
_entity_poly.type
_entity_poly.pdbx_seq_one_letter_code
_entity_poly.pdbx_strand_id
1 'polypeptide(L)'
;MAQDMTLLVRAYNHFVHYLQAEKYKKELKEEGKVAQEANNKKFNKNRERLRDARRDFAILNKYPKRYRDILEPISAHSDDEKVEGKGFYKIKTLPYRSNNANRFF
;
A
#
# COMPACT_ATOMS: atom_id res chain seq x y z
N MET A 1 -23.61 34.36 -7.22
CA MET A 1 -23.33 34.14 -5.78
C MET A 1 -24.27 33.14 -5.13
N ALA A 2 -25.61 33.35 -5.07
CA ALA A 2 -26.53 32.39 -4.45
C ALA A 2 -26.94 31.21 -5.37
N GLN A 3 -27.05 31.44 -6.69
CA GLN A 3 -27.40 30.41 -7.68
C GLN A 3 -26.35 29.28 -7.71
N ASP A 4 -25.07 29.64 -7.61
CA ASP A 4 -23.93 28.73 -7.68
C ASP A 4 -23.92 27.71 -6.53
N MET A 5 -24.36 28.13 -5.34
CA MET A 5 -24.46 27.27 -4.17
C MET A 5 -25.52 26.17 -4.33
N THR A 6 -26.67 26.48 -4.96
CA THR A 6 -27.72 25.47 -5.19
C THR A 6 -27.27 24.39 -6.18
N LEU A 7 -26.49 24.77 -7.19
CA LEU A 7 -25.89 23.83 -8.13
C LEU A 7 -24.83 22.96 -7.44
N LEU A 8 -23.97 23.56 -6.62
CA LEU A 8 -22.96 22.84 -5.84
C LEU A 8 -23.58 21.80 -4.91
N VAL A 9 -24.66 22.14 -4.21
CA VAL A 9 -25.39 21.20 -3.33
C VAL A 9 -25.93 20.02 -4.14
N ARG A 10 -26.53 20.28 -5.32
CA ARG A 10 -27.04 19.21 -6.19
C ARG A 10 -25.92 18.32 -6.72
N ALA A 11 -24.81 18.91 -7.17
CA ALA A 11 -23.66 18.17 -7.66
C ALA A 11 -23.03 17.31 -6.56
N TYR A 12 -22.88 17.86 -5.35
CA TYR A 12 -22.41 17.12 -4.19
C TYR A 12 -23.31 15.94 -3.86
N ASN A 13 -24.62 16.16 -3.76
CA ASN A 13 -25.58 15.09 -3.46
C ASN A 13 -25.55 13.98 -4.52
N HIS A 14 -25.51 14.36 -5.80
CA HIS A 14 -25.39 13.39 -6.90
C HIS A 14 -24.13 12.54 -6.76
N PHE A 15 -22.98 13.16 -6.49
CA PHE A 15 -21.71 12.45 -6.31
C PHE A 15 -21.75 11.50 -5.10
N VAL A 16 -22.29 11.95 -3.97
CA VAL A 16 -22.44 11.11 -2.77
C VAL A 16 -23.33 9.90 -3.05
N HIS A 17 -24.48 10.10 -3.71
CA HIS A 17 -25.38 9.00 -4.08
C HIS A 17 -24.73 8.04 -5.08
N TYR A 18 -23.99 8.55 -6.06
CA TYR A 18 -23.21 7.74 -7.00
C TYR A 18 -22.21 6.84 -6.26
N LEU A 19 -21.40 7.41 -5.37
CA LEU A 19 -20.44 6.65 -4.56
C LEU A 19 -21.12 5.61 -3.66
N GLN A 20 -22.25 5.97 -3.05
CA GLN A 20 -22.99 5.07 -2.17
C GLN A 20 -23.61 3.91 -2.96
N ALA A 21 -24.12 4.17 -4.16
CA ALA A 21 -24.65 3.14 -5.06
C ALA A 21 -23.56 2.16 -5.51
N GLU A 22 -22.34 2.63 -5.81
CA GLU A 22 -21.20 1.76 -6.11
C GLU A 22 -20.81 0.87 -4.92
N LYS A 23 -20.72 1.44 -3.72
CA LYS A 23 -20.45 0.67 -2.50
C LYS A 23 -21.52 -0.39 -2.27
N TYR A 24 -22.80 -0.02 -2.40
CA TYR A 24 -23.90 -0.95 -2.25
C TYR A 24 -23.84 -2.11 -3.25
N LYS A 25 -23.56 -1.81 -4.54
CA LYS A 25 -23.38 -2.85 -5.57
C LYS A 25 -22.21 -3.80 -5.27
N LYS A 26 -21.14 -3.31 -4.62
CA LYS A 26 -20.02 -4.16 -4.19
C LYS A 26 -20.42 -5.06 -3.03
N GLU A 27 -21.08 -4.52 -2.02
CA GLU A 27 -21.58 -5.27 -0.86
C GLU A 27 -22.61 -6.34 -1.26
N LEU A 28 -23.46 -6.06 -2.25
CA LEU A 28 -24.39 -7.05 -2.81
C LEU A 28 -23.69 -8.27 -3.43
N LYS A 29 -22.46 -8.10 -3.94
CA LYS A 29 -21.69 -9.20 -4.54
C LYS A 29 -20.92 -10.00 -3.51
N GLU A 30 -20.38 -9.33 -2.51
CA GLU A 30 -19.55 -9.92 -1.47
C GLU A 30 -19.65 -9.05 -0.21
N GLU A 31 -20.23 -9.62 0.84
CA GLU A 31 -20.44 -8.94 2.11
C GLU A 31 -19.10 -8.60 2.77
N GLY A 32 -18.95 -7.35 3.22
CA GLY A 32 -17.75 -6.86 3.88
C GLY A 32 -16.64 -6.40 2.94
N LYS A 33 -16.83 -6.49 1.61
CA LYS A 33 -15.81 -6.12 0.62
C LYS A 33 -15.37 -4.66 0.74
N VAL A 34 -16.29 -3.73 1.00
CA VAL A 34 -15.96 -2.29 1.13
C VAL A 34 -15.11 -2.07 2.38
N ALA A 35 -15.42 -2.74 3.49
CA ALA A 35 -14.63 -2.66 4.71
C ALA A 35 -13.22 -3.26 4.50
N GLN A 36 -13.13 -4.38 3.80
CA GLN A 36 -11.86 -5.03 3.45
C GLN A 36 -11.00 -4.13 2.54
N GLU A 37 -11.57 -3.57 1.47
CA GLU A 37 -10.88 -2.62 0.58
C GLU A 37 -10.39 -1.39 1.35
N ALA A 38 -11.21 -0.85 2.25
CA ALA A 38 -10.83 0.30 3.08
C ALA A 38 -9.66 -0.02 4.01
N ASN A 39 -9.62 -1.23 4.60
CA ASN A 39 -8.47 -1.67 5.39
C ASN A 39 -7.23 -1.89 4.53
N ASN A 40 -7.36 -2.52 3.36
CA ASN A 40 -6.25 -2.71 2.41
C ASN A 40 -5.62 -1.39 1.94
N LYS A 41 -6.44 -0.34 1.76
CA LYS A 41 -5.93 1.01 1.44
C LYS A 41 -5.01 1.58 2.52
N LYS A 42 -5.26 1.29 3.80
CA LYS A 42 -4.39 1.72 4.90
C LYS A 42 -3.00 1.09 4.79
N PHE A 43 -2.94 -0.22 4.56
CA PHE A 43 -1.68 -0.94 4.35
C PHE A 43 -0.92 -0.40 3.14
N ASN A 44 -1.59 -0.24 2.00
CA ASN A 44 -0.96 0.33 0.80
C ASN A 44 -0.39 1.73 1.05
N LYS A 45 -1.09 2.58 1.82
CA LYS A 45 -0.60 3.92 2.14
C LYS A 45 0.62 3.90 3.07
N ASN A 46 0.68 2.96 4.01
CA ASN A 46 1.84 2.78 4.88
C ASN A 46 3.06 2.29 4.09
N ARG A 47 2.88 1.33 3.17
CA ARG A 47 3.94 0.88 2.26
C ARG A 47 4.45 1.99 1.36
N GLU A 48 3.56 2.86 0.87
CA GLU A 48 3.94 4.03 0.08
C GLU A 48 4.85 4.97 0.88
N ARG A 49 4.50 5.28 2.13
CA ARG A 49 5.34 6.12 3.01
C ARG A 49 6.71 5.48 3.28
N LEU A 50 6.76 4.17 3.50
CA LEU A 50 8.01 3.45 3.74
C LEU A 50 8.90 3.42 2.49
N ARG A 51 8.30 3.20 1.32
CA ARG A 51 8.95 3.29 0.02
C ARG A 51 9.63 4.65 -0.15
N ASP A 52 8.88 5.73 0.07
CA ASP A 52 9.38 7.10 -0.11
C ASP A 52 10.57 7.38 0.82
N ALA A 53 10.45 7.04 2.10
CA ALA A 53 11.55 7.19 3.06
C ALA A 53 12.81 6.41 2.65
N ARG A 54 12.67 5.17 2.17
CA ARG A 54 13.80 4.34 1.70
C ARG A 54 14.42 4.88 0.42
N ARG A 55 13.59 5.33 -0.52
CA ARG A 55 14.03 5.93 -1.78
C ARG A 55 14.81 7.21 -1.52
N ASP A 56 14.30 8.08 -0.65
CA ASP A 56 14.95 9.34 -0.27
C ASP A 56 16.30 9.07 0.41
N PHE A 57 16.35 8.09 1.32
CA PHE A 57 17.59 7.64 1.92
C PHE A 57 18.61 7.13 0.88
N ALA A 58 18.17 6.32 -0.09
CA ALA A 58 19.03 5.79 -1.15
C ALA A 58 19.55 6.90 -2.09
N ILE A 59 18.73 7.93 -2.33
CA ILE A 59 19.13 9.12 -3.10
C ILE A 59 20.18 9.91 -2.32
N LEU A 60 19.93 10.19 -1.03
CA LEU A 60 20.84 10.93 -0.15
C LEU A 60 22.21 10.26 -0.04
N ASN A 61 22.23 8.93 0.10
CA ASN A 61 23.45 8.14 0.22
C ASN A 61 24.09 7.77 -1.14
N LYS A 62 23.61 8.34 -2.25
CA LYS A 62 24.16 8.14 -3.60
C LYS A 62 24.24 6.66 -4.02
N TYR A 63 23.25 5.85 -3.63
CA TYR A 63 23.22 4.44 -4.02
C TYR A 63 23.09 4.26 -5.54
N PRO A 64 23.65 3.17 -6.10
CA PRO A 64 23.54 2.86 -7.52
C PRO A 64 22.09 2.81 -7.99
N LYS A 65 21.86 3.18 -9.25
CA LYS A 65 20.53 3.25 -9.87
C LYS A 65 19.74 1.94 -9.68
N ARG A 66 20.41 0.79 -9.84
CA ARG A 66 19.80 -0.54 -9.64
C ARG A 66 19.09 -0.69 -8.29
N TYR A 67 19.65 -0.17 -7.20
CA TYR A 67 19.02 -0.24 -5.89
C TYR A 67 17.82 0.70 -5.77
N ARG A 68 17.87 1.86 -6.43
CA ARG A 68 16.75 2.81 -6.46
C ARG A 68 15.57 2.22 -7.24
N ASP A 69 15.85 1.56 -8.36
CA ASP A 69 14.84 0.91 -9.19
C ASP A 69 14.15 -0.25 -8.43
N ILE A 70 14.89 -1.00 -7.61
CA ILE A 70 14.33 -2.06 -6.74
C ILE A 70 13.42 -1.48 -5.65
N LEU A 71 13.70 -0.27 -5.17
CA LEU A 71 12.92 0.41 -4.12
C LEU A 71 11.71 1.19 -4.67
N GLU A 72 11.51 1.25 -5.99
CA GLU A 72 10.41 2.01 -6.60
C GLU A 72 9.03 1.34 -6.50
N PRO A 73 8.89 0.00 -6.61
CA PRO A 73 7.61 -0.67 -6.43
C PRO A 73 7.14 -0.69 -4.97
N ILE A 74 5.90 -0.25 -4.71
CA ILE A 74 5.27 -0.31 -3.37
C ILE A 74 5.20 -1.75 -2.85
N SER A 75 5.05 -2.73 -3.75
CA SER A 75 4.99 -4.15 -3.41
C SER A 75 6.31 -4.70 -2.85
N ALA A 76 7.45 -4.07 -3.14
CA ALA A 76 8.75 -4.49 -2.60
C ALA A 76 8.89 -4.23 -1.08
N HIS A 77 7.91 -3.55 -0.49
CA HIS A 77 7.87 -3.18 0.93
C HIS A 77 6.79 -3.93 1.71
N SER A 78 6.21 -5.01 1.16
CA SER A 78 5.14 -5.76 1.82
C SER A 78 5.59 -6.59 3.02
N ASP A 79 6.85 -7.02 3.02
CA ASP A 79 7.34 -8.06 3.95
C ASP A 79 7.63 -7.52 5.36
N ASP A 80 7.67 -6.20 5.51
CA ASP A 80 7.96 -5.52 6.78
C ASP A 80 6.69 -5.26 7.63
N GLU A 81 5.51 -5.68 7.16
CA GLU A 81 4.24 -5.47 7.87
C GLU A 81 3.81 -6.70 8.67
N LYS A 82 3.64 -6.53 9.99
CA LYS A 82 2.99 -7.51 10.85
C LYS A 82 1.49 -7.52 10.57
N VAL A 83 1.02 -8.54 9.86
CA VAL A 83 -0.41 -8.80 9.68
C VAL A 83 -0.88 -9.77 10.76
N GLU A 84 -1.77 -9.32 11.64
CA GLU A 84 -2.38 -10.19 12.64
C GLU A 84 -3.11 -11.35 11.96
N GLY A 85 -2.85 -12.58 12.43
CA GLY A 85 -3.38 -13.81 11.83
C GLY A 85 -2.58 -14.39 10.66
N LYS A 86 -1.61 -13.64 10.09
CA LYS A 86 -0.70 -14.16 9.06
C LYS A 86 0.60 -14.64 9.71
N GLY A 87 0.96 -15.89 9.48
CA GLY A 87 2.22 -16.45 9.99
C GLY A 87 3.44 -15.78 9.37
N PHE A 88 4.48 -15.54 10.17
CA PHE A 88 5.77 -15.07 9.66
C PHE A 88 6.61 -16.26 9.16
N TYR A 89 7.16 -16.14 7.95
CA TYR A 89 8.18 -17.07 7.49
C TYR A 89 9.51 -16.68 8.14
N LYS A 90 9.96 -17.47 9.13
CA LYS A 90 11.30 -17.33 9.68
C LYS A 90 12.28 -17.99 8.71
N ILE A 91 13.15 -17.19 8.08
CA ILE A 91 14.29 -17.75 7.34
C ILE A 91 15.16 -18.50 8.36
N LYS A 92 15.14 -19.83 8.28
CA LYS A 92 16.06 -20.67 9.03
C LYS A 92 17.38 -20.70 8.26
N THR A 93 18.31 -19.82 8.60
CA THR A 93 19.69 -19.99 8.17
C THR A 93 20.20 -21.30 8.77
N LEU A 94 20.52 -22.26 7.91
CA LEU A 94 21.17 -23.49 8.33
C LEU A 94 22.51 -23.12 9.00
N PRO A 95 22.80 -23.65 10.21
CA PRO A 95 24.02 -23.30 10.94
C PRO A 95 25.32 -23.65 10.20
N TYR A 96 25.24 -24.45 9.13
CA TYR A 96 26.38 -24.94 8.35
C TYR A 96 26.66 -24.17 7.05
N ARG A 97 25.96 -23.05 6.77
CA ARG A 97 26.32 -22.24 5.59
C ARG A 97 27.63 -21.50 5.86
N SER A 98 28.59 -21.67 4.96
CA SER A 98 29.86 -20.94 5.02
C SER A 98 29.61 -19.43 4.86
N ASN A 99 30.47 -18.60 5.45
CA ASN A 99 30.38 -17.14 5.33
C ASN A 99 30.38 -16.67 3.86
N ASN A 100 31.02 -17.42 2.97
CA ASN A 100 31.05 -17.15 1.53
C ASN A 100 29.69 -17.35 0.84
N ALA A 101 28.80 -18.21 1.36
CA ALA A 101 27.48 -18.42 0.79
C ALA A 101 26.51 -17.25 1.00
N ASN A 102 26.89 -16.27 1.84
CA ASN A 102 26.12 -15.04 2.11
C ASN A 102 26.70 -13.80 1.40
N ARG A 103 27.82 -13.94 0.68
CA ARG A 103 28.41 -12.86 -0.11
C ARG A 103 27.73 -12.78 -1.48
N PHE A 104 26.82 -11.83 -1.63
CA PHE A 104 26.40 -11.37 -2.95
C PHE A 104 27.29 -10.19 -3.36
N PHE A 105 28.36 -10.52 -4.07
CA PHE A 105 29.40 -9.65 -4.64
C PHE A 105 30.23 -8.86 -3.62
#